data_AF-A0A0K0FMT6-F1
#
_entry.id   AF-A0A0K0FMT6-F1
#
_cell.length_a   1.000
_cell.length_b   1.000
_cell.length_c   1.000
_cell.angle_alpha   90.00
_cell.angle_beta   90.00
_cell.angle_gamma   90.00
#
_symmetry.space_group_name_H-M   'P 1'
#
loop_
_entity.id
_entity.type
_entity.pdbx_description
1 polymer ?
#
loop_
_entity_poly.entity_id
_entity_poly.type
_entity_poly.pdbx_seq_one_letter_code
_entity_poly.pdbx_strand_id
1 'polypeptide(L)'
;MNNISAIVKRFLSINSVQRTINKNIVKPFKKHEMEVKGVTQKWNYRSEFVNRDKLDKNHSYIWLFFGGLSIFGILSFVSIKTSVVENRKEEMMMREKLRKELELTGEDRKKIGTLE
;
A
#
# COMPACT_ATOMS: atom_id res chain seq x y z
N MET A 1 17.66 0.72 -17.89
CA MET A 1 17.11 -0.66 -17.95
C MET A 1 17.91 -1.50 -16.95
N ASN A 2 17.50 -1.78 -15.71
CA ASN A 2 16.51 -2.81 -15.37
C ASN A 2 16.39 -2.98 -13.82
N ASN A 3 16.22 -1.90 -13.06
CA ASN A 3 16.09 -1.98 -11.59
C ASN A 3 14.84 -2.78 -11.15
N ILE A 4 13.76 -2.71 -11.94
CA ILE A 4 12.52 -3.46 -11.68
C ILE A 4 12.74 -4.96 -11.90
N SER A 5 13.45 -5.35 -12.96
CA SER A 5 13.80 -6.76 -13.23
C SER A 5 14.66 -7.35 -12.11
N ALA A 6 15.59 -6.57 -11.54
CA ALA A 6 16.40 -7.00 -10.41
C ALA A 6 15.58 -7.22 -9.13
N ILE A 7 14.56 -6.37 -8.87
CA ILE A 7 13.65 -6.51 -7.73
C ILE A 7 12.77 -7.76 -7.89
N VAL A 8 12.20 -7.98 -9.08
CA VAL A 8 11.34 -9.15 -9.36
C VAL A 8 12.12 -10.46 -9.25
N LYS A 9 13.35 -10.52 -9.80
CA LYS A 9 14.23 -11.69 -9.65
C LYS A 9 14.59 -11.98 -8.19
N ARG A 10 14.67 -10.95 -7.34
CA ARG A 10 14.97 -11.10 -5.92
C ARG A 10 13.80 -11.66 -5.11
N PHE A 11 12.56 -11.37 -5.51
CA PHE A 11 11.35 -11.91 -4.89
C PHE A 11 11.05 -13.36 -5.32
N LEU A 12 11.43 -13.75 -6.53
CA LEU A 12 11.22 -15.10 -7.08
C LEU A 12 12.36 -16.09 -6.76
N SER A 13 13.43 -15.61 -6.12
CA SER A 13 14.56 -16.44 -5.70
C SER A 13 14.19 -17.26 -4.46
N ILE A 14 13.90 -18.55 -4.65
CA ILE A 14 13.62 -19.56 -3.61
C ILE A 14 14.85 -19.85 -2.72
N ASN A 15 16.03 -19.33 -3.07
CA ASN A 15 17.23 -19.56 -2.30
C ASN A 15 17.19 -18.79 -0.98
N SER A 16 17.23 -19.54 0.13
CA SER A 16 17.37 -19.02 1.48
C SER A 16 18.48 -17.96 1.49
N VAL A 17 18.15 -16.76 1.97
CA VAL A 17 19.10 -15.66 2.11
C VAL A 17 20.26 -16.14 2.98
N GLN A 18 21.35 -16.59 2.37
CA GLN A 18 22.60 -16.81 3.08
C GLN A 18 23.02 -15.42 3.57
N ARG A 19 22.91 -15.20 4.88
CA ARG A 19 23.51 -14.04 5.54
C ARG A 19 25.01 -14.15 5.31
N THR A 20 25.50 -13.49 4.28
CA THR A 20 26.90 -13.11 4.21
C THR A 20 27.14 -12.18 5.38
N ILE A 21 27.70 -12.71 6.48
CA ILE A 21 28.19 -11.91 7.58
C ILE A 21 29.38 -11.14 7.00
N ASN A 22 29.07 -9.98 6.44
CA ASN A 22 30.06 -9.08 5.90
C ASN A 22 30.94 -8.67 7.09
N LYS A 23 32.17 -9.19 7.14
CA LYS A 23 33.21 -8.78 8.11
C LYS A 23 33.69 -7.37 7.76
N ASN A 24 32.76 -6.42 7.66
CA ASN A 24 33.14 -5.03 7.87
C ASN A 24 33.67 -4.98 9.30
N ILE A 25 34.88 -4.48 9.48
CA ILE A 25 35.52 -4.32 10.78
C ILE A 25 34.69 -3.30 11.55
N VAL A 26 33.65 -3.80 12.21
CA VAL A 26 32.75 -3.00 12.99
C VAL A 26 33.53 -2.52 14.20
N LYS A 27 33.48 -1.21 14.49
CA LYS A 27 34.14 -0.63 15.66
C LYS A 27 33.80 -1.48 16.90
N PRO A 28 34.78 -1.85 17.73
CA PRO A 28 34.53 -2.66 18.91
C PRO A 28 33.54 -1.94 19.82
N PHE A 29 32.65 -2.69 20.47
CA PHE A 29 31.75 -2.14 21.48
C PHE A 29 32.57 -1.42 22.55
N LYS A 30 32.01 -0.35 23.11
CA LYS A 30 32.52 0.18 24.37
C LYS A 30 32.37 -0.92 25.40
N LYS A 31 33.45 -1.25 26.10
CA LYS A 31 33.42 -2.27 27.14
C LYS A 31 32.77 -1.65 28.37
N HIS A 32 31.58 -2.10 28.72
CA HIS A 32 31.00 -1.79 30.03
C HIS A 32 31.08 -3.04 30.91
N GLU A 33 31.69 -2.85 32.06
CA GLU A 33 31.92 -3.91 33.04
C GLU A 33 31.40 -3.41 34.39
N MET A 34 30.76 -4.29 35.14
CA MET A 34 30.28 -4.01 36.49
C MET A 34 30.70 -5.15 37.38
N GLU A 35 31.26 -4.85 38.54
CA GLU A 35 31.61 -5.86 39.54
C GLU A 35 30.43 -6.04 40.49
N VAL A 36 29.87 -7.25 40.54
CA VAL A 36 28.78 -7.61 41.44
C VAL A 36 29.20 -8.84 42.23
N LYS A 37 29.34 -8.71 43.55
CA LYS A 37 29.75 -9.80 44.46
C LYS A 37 31.04 -10.52 44.03
N GLY A 38 32.04 -9.77 43.55
CA GLY A 38 33.34 -10.32 43.11
C GLY A 38 33.31 -10.97 41.72
N VAL A 39 32.19 -10.89 40.99
CA VAL A 39 32.08 -11.33 39.59
C VAL A 39 32.01 -10.11 38.69
N THR A 40 32.89 -10.04 37.70
CA THR A 40 32.85 -9.01 36.67
C THR A 40 31.84 -9.38 35.58
N GLN A 41 30.74 -8.64 35.52
CA GLN A 41 29.70 -8.81 34.51
C GLN A 41 29.87 -7.78 33.40
N LYS A 42 29.94 -8.27 32.16
CA LYS A 42 29.95 -7.46 30.94
C LYS A 42 28.53 -7.19 30.49
N TRP A 43 28.24 -5.95 30.12
CA TRP A 43 26.93 -5.55 29.60
C TRP A 43 27.10 -4.45 28.55
N ASN A 44 26.09 -4.24 27.70
CA ASN A 44 26.10 -3.20 26.68
C ASN A 44 24.69 -2.61 26.58
N TYR A 45 24.58 -1.32 26.25
CA TYR A 45 23.28 -0.68 26.00
C TYR A 45 22.66 -1.17 24.69
N ARG A 46 21.33 -1.36 24.66
CA ARG A 46 20.58 -1.74 23.44
C ARG A 46 20.85 -0.78 22.28
N SER A 47 20.94 0.52 22.57
CA SER A 47 21.21 1.57 21.59
C SER A 47 22.55 1.38 20.86
N GLU A 48 23.56 0.80 21.52
CA GLU A 48 24.85 0.52 20.90
C GLU A 48 24.73 -0.56 19.82
N PHE A 49 23.94 -1.61 20.07
CA PHE A 49 23.63 -2.63 19.06
C PHE A 49 22.83 -2.03 17.89
N VAL A 50 21.79 -1.25 18.22
CA VAL A 50 20.89 -0.64 17.22
C VAL A 50 21.63 0.29 16.27
N ASN A 51 22.49 1.16 16.82
CA ASN A 51 23.28 2.12 16.05
C ASN A 51 24.36 1.43 15.21
N ARG A 52 25.05 0.44 15.78
CA ARG A 52 26.13 -0.29 15.13
C ARG A 52 25.63 -1.08 13.92
N ASP A 53 24.53 -1.81 14.11
CA ASP A 53 23.98 -2.69 13.10
C ASP A 53 22.99 -1.95 12.17
N LYS A 54 22.85 -0.63 12.35
CA LYS A 54 21.91 0.25 11.62
C LYS A 54 20.52 -0.37 11.54
N LEU A 55 20.06 -0.88 12.68
CA LEU A 55 18.76 -1.52 12.84
C LEU A 55 17.62 -0.49 12.82
N ASP A 56 17.92 0.75 13.24
CA ASP A 56 17.00 1.87 13.14
C ASP A 56 17.14 2.52 11.76
N LYS A 57 16.43 1.96 10.78
CA LYS A 57 16.37 2.51 9.43
C LYS A 57 15.19 3.46 9.32
N ASN A 58 15.38 4.53 8.57
CA ASN A 58 14.28 5.42 8.26
C ASN A 58 13.21 4.69 7.43
N HIS A 59 11.97 4.69 7.91
CA HIS A 59 10.84 4.01 7.29
C HIS A 59 10.15 4.88 6.22
N SER A 60 10.75 5.99 5.78
CA SER A 60 10.14 6.91 4.81
C SER A 60 9.59 6.24 3.55
N TYR A 61 10.29 5.24 2.99
CA TYR A 61 9.80 4.52 1.81
C TYR A 61 8.54 3.71 2.07
N ILE A 62 8.43 3.11 3.26
CA ILE A 62 7.23 2.36 3.67
C ILE A 62 6.05 3.33 3.80
N TRP A 63 6.28 4.49 4.43
CA TRP A 63 5.26 5.53 4.54
C TRP A 63 4.83 6.11 3.19
N LEU A 64 5.79 6.36 2.29
CA LEU A 64 5.48 6.78 0.92
C LEU A 64 4.65 5.74 0.17
N PHE A 65 4.98 4.45 0.34
CA PHE A 65 4.21 3.36 -0.25
C PHE A 65 2.78 3.29 0.29
N PHE A 66 2.60 3.40 1.61
CA PHE A 66 1.27 3.48 2.23
C PHE A 66 0.47 4.69 1.74
N GLY A 67 1.11 5.86 1.63
CA GLY A 67 0.49 7.06 1.05
C GLY A 67 0.06 6.84 -0.39
N GLY A 68 0.92 6.25 -1.22
CA GLY A 68 0.62 5.91 -2.61
C GLY A 68 -0.56 4.94 -2.76
N LEU A 69 -0.58 3.86 -1.97
CA LEU A 69 -1.70 2.91 -1.95
C LEU A 69 -3.01 3.56 -1.50
N SER A 70 -2.94 4.49 -0.54
CA SER A 70 -4.13 5.21 -0.06
C SER A 70 -4.72 6.09 -1.15
N ILE A 71 -3.89 6.87 -1.85
CA ILE A 71 -4.33 7.71 -2.99
C ILE A 71 -4.92 6.84 -4.10
N PHE A 72 -4.25 5.73 -4.44
CA PHE A 72 -4.73 4.81 -5.46
C PHE A 72 -6.10 4.21 -5.10
N GLY A 73 -6.28 3.81 -3.84
CA GLY A 73 -7.56 3.31 -3.34
C GLY A 73 -8.68 4.35 -3.44
N ILE A 74 -8.40 5.61 -3.09
CA ILE A 74 -9.36 6.72 -3.19
C ILE A 74 -9.76 6.96 -4.65
N LEU A 75 -8.79 7.06 -5.56
CA LEU A 75 -9.07 7.29 -6.98
C LEU A 75 -9.89 6.15 -7.60
N SER A 76 -9.54 4.90 -7.27
CA SER A 76 -10.29 3.72 -7.71
C SER A 76 -11.73 3.77 -7.21
N PHE A 77 -11.94 4.10 -5.93
CA PHE A 77 -13.27 4.22 -5.35
C PHE A 77 -14.12 5.31 -6.02
N VAL A 78 -13.55 6.50 -6.21
CA VAL A 78 -14.24 7.62 -6.87
C VAL A 78 -14.61 7.24 -8.30
N SER A 79 -13.69 6.67 -9.07
CA SER A 79 -13.94 6.25 -10.46
C SER A 79 -15.13 5.28 -10.57
N ILE A 80 -15.16 4.24 -9.73
CA ILE A 80 -16.25 3.26 -9.70
C ILE A 80 -17.58 3.94 -9.33
N LYS A 81 -17.57 4.83 -8.32
CA LYS A 81 -18.78 5.55 -7.92
C LYS A 81 -19.30 6.48 -9.01
N THR A 82 -18.42 7.18 -9.71
CA THR A 82 -18.79 8.08 -10.82
C THR A 82 -19.45 7.28 -11.95
N SER A 83 -18.91 6.13 -12.32
CA SER A 83 -19.50 5.26 -13.34
C SER A 83 -20.93 4.81 -13.00
N VAL A 84 -21.20 4.45 -11.73
CA VAL A 84 -22.58 4.08 -11.32
C VAL A 84 -23.54 5.27 -11.42
N VAL A 85 -23.07 6.48 -11.10
CA VAL A 85 -23.90 7.69 -11.17
C VAL A 85 -24.16 8.08 -12.63
N GLU A 86 -23.15 7.99 -13.49
CA GLU A 86 -23.27 8.27 -14.92
C GLU A 86 -24.23 7.31 -15.59
N ASN A 87 -24.12 5.99 -15.35
CA ASN A 87 -25.05 5.01 -15.91
C ASN A 87 -26.51 5.32 -15.54
N ARG A 88 -26.78 5.72 -14.28
CA ARG A 88 -28.14 6.11 -13.86
C ARG A 88 -28.65 7.38 -14.54
N LYS A 89 -27.76 8.34 -14.81
CA LYS A 89 -28.10 9.55 -15.55
C LYS A 89 -28.38 9.24 -17.02
N GLU A 90 -27.59 8.37 -17.63
CA GLU A 90 -27.77 7.93 -19.01
C GLU A 90 -29.08 7.17 -19.19
N GLU A 91 -29.41 6.23 -18.30
CA GLU A 91 -30.70 5.54 -18.31
C GLU A 91 -31.88 6.52 -18.20
N MET A 92 -31.76 7.55 -17.34
CA MET A 92 -32.79 8.59 -17.20
C MET A 92 -32.93 9.42 -18.49
N MET A 93 -31.81 9.85 -19.07
CA MET A 93 -31.81 10.61 -20.33
C MET A 93 -32.35 9.79 -21.50
N MET A 94 -32.04 8.50 -21.57
CA MET A 94 -32.59 7.60 -22.60
C MET A 94 -34.10 7.44 -22.45
N ARG A 95 -34.61 7.31 -21.21
CA ARG A 95 -36.05 7.29 -20.95
C ARG A 95 -36.72 8.60 -21.35
N GLU A 96 -36.09 9.74 -21.10
CA GLU A 96 -36.62 11.05 -21.52
C GLU A 96 -36.62 11.23 -23.04
N LYS A 97 -35.56 10.79 -23.74
CA LYS A 97 -35.51 10.79 -25.20
C LYS A 97 -36.58 9.90 -25.82
N LEU A 98 -36.73 8.66 -25.34
CA LEU A 98 -37.78 7.75 -25.80
C LEU A 98 -39.19 8.32 -25.57
N ARG A 99 -39.42 8.99 -24.43
CA ARG A 99 -40.70 9.69 -24.17
C ARG A 99 -40.97 10.81 -25.16
N LYS A 100 -39.92 11.53 -25.58
CA LYS A 100 -40.02 12.64 -26.53
C LYS A 100 -40.24 12.14 -27.97
N GLU A 101 -39.57 11.05 -28.36
CA GLU A 101 -39.70 10.44 -29.69
C GLU A 101 -41.08 9.78 -29.90
N LEU A 102 -41.69 9.23 -28.86
CA LEU A 102 -42.99 8.56 -28.95
C LEU A 102 -44.20 9.49 -28.77
N GLU A 103 -43.98 10.82 -28.63
CA GLU A 103 -45.03 11.84 -28.38
C GLU A 103 -46.02 11.49 -27.25
N LEU A 104 -45.57 10.68 -26.27
CA LEU A 104 -46.45 10.11 -25.25
C LEU A 104 -47.01 11.23 -24.34
N THR A 105 -48.30 11.50 -24.49
CA THR A 105 -49.08 12.42 -23.66
C THR A 105 -50.07 11.63 -22.81
N GLY A 106 -50.25 12.01 -21.53
CA GLY A 106 -51.26 11.40 -20.65
C GLY A 106 -50.92 10.01 -20.08
N GLU A 107 -51.92 9.12 -20.04
CA GLU A 107 -51.90 7.84 -19.30
C GLU A 107 -50.87 6.81 -19.79
N ASP A 108 -50.48 6.85 -21.07
CA ASP A 108 -49.49 5.92 -21.63
C ASP A 108 -48.06 6.16 -21.09
N ARG A 109 -47.82 7.29 -20.42
CA ARG A 109 -46.56 7.58 -19.71
C ARG A 109 -46.28 6.62 -18.55
N LYS A 110 -47.31 6.03 -17.94
CA LYS A 110 -47.17 5.14 -16.76
C LYS A 110 -46.85 3.69 -17.15
N LYS A 111 -47.20 3.25 -18.36
CA LYS A 111 -47.09 1.84 -18.79
C LYS A 111 -45.65 1.38 -19.08
N ILE A 112 -44.75 2.30 -19.42
CA ILE A 112 -43.35 1.95 -19.76
C ILE A 112 -42.52 1.63 -18.49
N GLY A 113 -42.95 2.09 -17.31
CA GLY A 113 -42.23 1.82 -16.05
C GLY A 113 -42.51 0.45 -15.43
N THR A 114 -43.46 -0.31 -15.97
CA THR A 114 -43.98 -1.56 -15.37
C THR A 114 -43.77 -2.81 -16.22
N LEU A 115 -42.91 -2.75 -17.23
CA LEU A 115 -42.49 -3.99 -17.91
C LEU A 115 -41.43 -4.67 -17.04
N GLU A 116 -41.87 -5.73 -16.37
CA GLU A 116 -41.01 -6.76 -15.76
C GLU A 116 -40.00 -7.33 -16.75
#